data_AF-E3WI44-F1
#
_entry.id   AF-E3WI44-F1
#
_cell.length_a   1.000
_cell.length_b   1.000
_cell.length_c   1.000
_cell.angle_alpha   90.00
_cell.angle_beta   90.00
_cell.angle_gamma   90.00
#
_symmetry.space_group_name_H-M   'P 1'
#
loop_
_entity.id
_entity.type
_entity.pdbx_description
1 polymer ?
#
loop_
_entity_poly.entity_id
_entity_poly.type
_entity_poly.pdbx_seq_one_letter_code
_entity_poly.pdbx_strand_id
1 'polypeptide(L)'
;RELRMDQTSECSSVYESATWTDYFNDTYFADKDAAGLGSKKLFTEFKRGPLDGNGFRDNKIVFSGDMGLFFSCKDSTNEDFIWRMTDITDDEIEYRAKLYTTNVRPKDPLVSTGGISFVQSHIELIWRLSRSALTKFLISSTALIRPILEFARVSAVYDALDRAVPTQSRLHIRFRTVVDSDTQMLSFNSDSLIYVPENTNHGINEVRYQPDGTLDGAPDCQFRLDEGTQTQFQCQQTWEFRLVLDVDTSGQVDNRIPVDASGTFEFYFTTYGCELTNNVFDKSTCTPLETDPAKISALITIQTTVFIQDLEDDQVTIILESLTGAENEDLSYGTG
;
A
#
# COMPACT_ATOMS: atom_id res chain seq x y z
N ARG A 1 32.81 28.20 -15.98
CA ARG A 1 32.45 26.94 -15.27
C ARG A 1 31.98 25.96 -16.33
N GLU A 2 32.20 24.67 -16.13
CA GLU A 2 32.09 23.59 -17.13
C GLU A 2 31.07 22.55 -16.67
N LEU A 3 30.18 22.12 -17.56
CA LEU A 3 29.43 20.88 -17.43
C LEU A 3 30.36 19.73 -17.73
N ARG A 4 30.47 18.77 -16.82
CA ARG A 4 31.42 17.66 -16.89
C ARG A 4 30.71 16.33 -16.94
N MET A 5 30.68 15.71 -18.11
CA MET A 5 30.07 14.39 -18.31
C MET A 5 30.74 13.30 -17.46
N ASP A 6 32.05 13.41 -17.25
CA ASP A 6 32.87 12.47 -16.48
C ASP A 6 32.58 12.51 -14.97
N GLN A 7 31.87 13.54 -14.49
CA GLN A 7 31.48 13.68 -13.09
C GLN A 7 30.01 13.32 -12.83
N THR A 8 29.35 12.70 -13.81
CA THR A 8 27.95 12.28 -13.69
C THR A 8 27.79 10.78 -13.88
N SER A 9 26.83 10.19 -13.18
CA SER A 9 26.57 8.75 -13.29
C SER A 9 25.98 8.38 -14.65
N GLU A 10 25.85 7.08 -14.89
CA GLU A 10 25.16 6.56 -16.07
C GLU A 10 23.67 6.93 -16.12
N CYS A 11 23.10 7.43 -15.03
CA CYS A 11 21.69 7.84 -14.94
C CYS A 11 21.47 9.35 -15.07
N SER A 12 22.48 10.08 -15.53
CA SER A 12 22.41 11.53 -15.76
C SER A 12 22.02 11.88 -17.19
N SER A 13 21.39 13.04 -17.41
CA SER A 13 21.08 13.61 -18.73
C SER A 13 22.23 14.43 -19.34
N VAL A 14 23.43 14.27 -18.80
CA VAL A 14 24.64 14.98 -19.21
C VAL A 14 25.46 14.10 -20.15
N TYR A 15 25.34 14.32 -21.46
CA TYR A 15 25.92 13.46 -22.51
C TYR A 15 27.23 13.98 -23.10
N GLU A 16 27.57 15.22 -22.81
CA GLU A 16 28.79 15.86 -23.29
C GLU A 16 29.27 16.87 -22.25
N SER A 17 30.58 17.01 -22.14
CA SER A 17 31.16 18.10 -21.37
C SER A 17 31.05 19.38 -22.20
N ALA A 18 30.56 20.45 -21.59
CA ALA A 18 30.32 21.70 -22.26
C ALA A 18 30.80 22.88 -21.41
N THR A 19 31.48 23.82 -22.05
CA THR A 19 31.84 25.11 -21.45
C THR A 19 31.09 26.21 -22.15
N TRP A 20 30.34 26.99 -21.39
CA TRP A 20 29.62 28.14 -21.94
C TRP A 20 30.34 29.43 -21.56
N THR A 21 30.54 30.27 -22.57
CA THR A 21 31.05 31.64 -22.43
C THR A 21 29.97 32.69 -22.70
N ASP A 22 28.80 32.26 -23.19
CA ASP A 22 27.67 33.10 -23.62
C ASP A 22 26.33 32.36 -23.42
N TYR A 23 25.20 32.90 -23.91
CA TYR A 23 23.85 32.30 -23.86
C TYR A 23 23.84 30.79 -24.17
N PHE A 24 22.98 30.05 -23.47
CA PHE A 24 22.75 28.64 -23.76
C PHE A 24 22.15 28.51 -25.16
N ASN A 25 22.89 27.88 -26.08
CA ASN A 25 22.34 27.52 -27.38
C ASN A 25 21.48 26.27 -27.22
N ASP A 26 20.26 26.31 -27.73
CA ASP A 26 19.29 25.21 -27.76
C ASP A 26 19.76 24.00 -28.60
N THR A 27 20.98 24.04 -29.17
CA THR A 27 21.61 22.91 -29.85
C THR A 27 21.90 21.72 -28.93
N TYR A 28 22.05 21.92 -27.63
CA TYR A 28 22.24 20.82 -26.68
C TYR A 28 21.01 19.90 -26.64
N PHE A 29 19.81 20.48 -26.71
CA PHE A 29 18.50 19.79 -26.78
C PHE A 29 18.00 19.67 -28.23
N ALA A 30 18.85 19.18 -29.12
CA ALA A 30 18.42 18.68 -30.40
C ALA A 30 17.71 17.32 -30.27
N ASP A 31 16.86 16.99 -31.23
CA ASP A 31 16.27 15.65 -31.30
C ASP A 31 17.39 14.60 -31.34
N LYS A 32 17.38 13.71 -30.35
CA LYS A 32 18.35 12.61 -30.22
C LYS A 32 17.60 11.37 -29.75
N ASP A 33 17.85 10.26 -30.42
CA ASP A 33 17.32 8.95 -30.04
C ASP A 33 18.33 8.16 -29.19
N ALA A 34 18.00 6.91 -28.86
CA ALA A 34 18.86 6.06 -28.05
C ALA A 34 20.24 5.81 -28.68
N ALA A 35 20.35 5.84 -30.02
CA ALA A 35 21.63 5.73 -30.70
C ALA A 35 22.47 7.01 -30.54
N GLY A 36 21.83 8.18 -30.54
CA GLY A 36 22.45 9.47 -30.25
C GLY A 36 22.79 9.71 -28.77
N LEU A 37 22.21 8.92 -27.85
CA LEU A 37 22.34 9.06 -26.39
C LEU A 37 22.95 7.81 -25.71
N GLY A 38 23.70 6.97 -26.44
CA GLY A 38 24.17 5.68 -25.92
C GLY A 38 25.21 5.71 -24.79
N SER A 39 25.68 6.88 -24.34
CA SER A 39 26.67 7.01 -23.25
C SER A 39 26.06 7.02 -21.86
N LYS A 40 24.74 7.19 -21.73
CA LYS A 40 23.98 7.14 -20.49
C LYS A 40 22.77 6.22 -20.68
N LYS A 41 22.19 5.77 -19.59
CA LYS A 41 21.18 4.71 -19.57
C LYS A 41 19.76 5.19 -19.25
N LEU A 42 19.61 6.29 -18.52
CA LEU A 42 18.31 6.71 -17.99
C LEU A 42 17.55 7.70 -18.88
N PHE A 43 18.21 8.47 -19.74
CA PHE A 43 17.49 9.36 -20.66
C PHE A 43 17.80 8.94 -22.08
N THR A 44 16.88 8.23 -22.70
CA THR A 44 17.11 7.53 -23.96
C THR A 44 16.68 8.33 -25.16
N GLU A 45 15.91 9.41 -24.97
CA GLU A 45 15.45 10.25 -26.07
C GLU A 45 15.27 11.71 -25.63
N PHE A 46 15.69 12.63 -26.50
CA PHE A 46 15.35 14.06 -26.42
C PHE A 46 14.39 14.38 -27.56
N LYS A 47 13.23 14.98 -27.25
CA LYS A 47 12.30 15.51 -28.24
C LYS A 47 12.23 17.02 -28.11
N ARG A 48 12.55 17.72 -29.18
CA ARG A 48 12.46 19.16 -29.25
C ARG A 48 11.04 19.59 -29.62
N GLY A 49 10.44 20.42 -28.79
CA GLY A 49 9.11 20.97 -29.03
C GLY A 49 9.11 22.06 -30.11
N PRO A 50 7.96 22.36 -30.72
CA PRO A 50 7.81 23.54 -31.56
C PRO A 50 8.04 24.81 -30.73
N LEU A 51 8.56 25.87 -31.37
CA LEU A 51 8.64 27.18 -30.74
C LEU A 51 7.23 27.76 -30.65
N ASP A 52 6.79 28.13 -29.46
CA ASP A 52 5.51 28.82 -29.27
C ASP A 52 5.62 30.31 -29.62
N GLY A 53 4.48 31.00 -29.61
CA GLY A 53 4.40 32.44 -29.94
C GLY A 53 5.13 33.36 -28.94
N ASN A 54 5.59 32.82 -27.82
CA ASN A 54 6.32 33.54 -26.77
C ASN A 54 7.81 33.20 -26.76
N GLY A 55 8.27 32.34 -27.68
CA GLY A 55 9.67 31.94 -27.79
C GLY A 55 10.07 30.75 -26.91
N PHE A 56 9.11 30.01 -26.36
CA PHE A 56 9.35 28.81 -25.55
C PHE A 56 9.23 27.54 -26.39
N ARG A 57 9.82 26.43 -25.91
CA ARG A 57 9.64 25.09 -26.48
C ARG A 57 9.24 24.11 -25.39
N ASP A 58 8.29 23.24 -25.71
CA ASP A 58 7.98 22.04 -24.92
C ASP A 58 8.98 20.93 -25.26
N ASN A 59 10.22 21.08 -24.77
CA ASN A 59 11.25 20.05 -24.92
C ASN A 59 11.03 18.93 -23.91
N LYS A 60 11.18 17.68 -24.35
CA LYS A 60 10.98 16.50 -23.52
C LYS A 60 12.25 15.69 -23.43
N ILE A 61 12.56 15.25 -22.22
CA ILE A 61 13.58 14.25 -21.94
C ILE A 61 12.83 12.98 -21.57
N VAL A 62 13.04 11.92 -22.34
CA VAL A 62 12.26 10.68 -22.24
C VAL A 62 13.18 9.54 -21.83
N PHE A 63 12.70 8.73 -20.89
CA PHE A 63 13.23 7.41 -20.61
C PHE A 63 12.36 6.37 -21.29
N SER A 64 12.98 5.45 -22.02
CA SER A 64 12.35 4.30 -22.66
C SER A 64 13.23 3.10 -22.41
N GLY A 65 12.95 2.41 -21.31
CA GLY A 65 13.72 1.27 -20.86
C GLY A 65 13.01 0.53 -19.73
N ASP A 66 13.65 -0.55 -19.29
CA ASP A 66 13.18 -1.43 -18.23
C ASP A 66 13.15 -0.74 -16.86
N MET A 67 12.15 -1.06 -16.03
CA MET A 67 12.04 -0.47 -14.69
C MET A 67 13.17 -0.91 -13.77
N GLY A 68 13.66 -2.14 -13.89
CA GLY A 68 14.88 -2.60 -13.22
C GLY A 68 16.09 -1.72 -13.52
N LEU A 69 16.24 -1.20 -14.74
CA LEU A 69 17.28 -0.22 -15.06
C LEU A 69 17.07 1.11 -14.31
N PHE A 70 15.82 1.58 -14.23
CA PHE A 70 15.47 2.80 -13.50
C PHE A 70 15.71 2.70 -11.99
N PHE A 71 15.38 1.56 -11.37
CA PHE A 71 15.62 1.31 -9.94
C PHE A 71 17.08 0.97 -9.61
N SER A 72 17.82 0.39 -10.54
CA SER A 72 19.25 0.06 -10.35
C SER A 72 20.18 1.25 -10.57
N CYS A 73 19.64 2.41 -10.90
CA CYS A 73 20.41 3.63 -11.08
C CYS A 73 21.22 4.01 -9.84
N LYS A 74 22.49 4.35 -10.09
CA LYS A 74 23.42 4.80 -9.05
C LYS A 74 23.74 6.29 -9.15
N ASP A 75 24.19 6.83 -8.02
CA ASP A 75 24.63 8.22 -7.93
C ASP A 75 25.96 8.46 -8.69
N SER A 76 26.47 9.70 -8.67
CA SER A 76 27.69 10.08 -9.38
C SER A 76 28.96 9.36 -8.90
N THR A 77 28.93 8.71 -7.74
CA THR A 77 30.05 7.89 -7.23
C THR A 77 29.98 6.45 -7.73
N ASN A 78 28.84 6.02 -8.29
CA ASN A 78 28.52 4.63 -8.64
C ASN A 78 28.57 3.66 -7.44
N GLU A 79 28.54 4.17 -6.20
CA GLU A 79 28.53 3.35 -4.99
C GLU A 79 27.10 3.09 -4.52
N ASP A 80 26.28 4.15 -4.43
CA ASP A 80 24.92 4.08 -3.87
C ASP A 80 23.82 4.12 -4.94
N PHE A 81 22.72 3.42 -4.67
CA PHE A 81 21.48 3.53 -5.45
C PHE A 81 20.77 4.87 -5.17
N ILE A 82 20.20 5.47 -6.21
CA ILE A 82 19.46 6.74 -6.10
C ILE A 82 18.08 6.55 -5.45
N TRP A 83 17.49 5.37 -5.62
CA TRP A 83 16.26 4.95 -4.98
C TRP A 83 16.57 4.43 -3.59
N ARG A 84 16.09 5.14 -2.58
CA ARG A 84 16.26 4.77 -1.18
C ARG A 84 14.92 4.36 -0.62
N MET A 85 14.88 3.20 0.03
CA MET A 85 13.73 2.83 0.84
C MET A 85 13.66 3.79 2.02
N THR A 86 12.55 4.50 2.15
CA THR A 86 12.37 5.54 3.17
C THR A 86 11.33 5.19 4.21
N ASP A 87 10.40 4.30 3.89
CA ASP A 87 9.39 3.84 4.83
C ASP A 87 8.97 2.39 4.56
N ILE A 88 8.68 1.67 5.65
CA ILE A 88 8.08 0.34 5.63
C ILE A 88 6.98 0.35 6.68
N THR A 89 5.75 0.20 6.23
CA THR A 89 4.58 0.02 7.08
C THR A 89 3.94 -1.35 6.81
N ASP A 90 2.98 -1.74 7.64
CA ASP A 90 2.24 -3.00 7.45
C ASP A 90 1.53 -3.06 6.08
N ASP A 91 1.16 -1.91 5.51
CA ASP A 91 0.33 -1.78 4.30
C ASP A 91 1.10 -1.23 3.08
N GLU A 92 2.31 -0.69 3.26
CA GLU A 92 3.04 0.02 2.20
C GLU A 92 4.57 -0.06 2.36
N ILE A 93 5.27 -0.21 1.23
CA ILE A 93 6.72 0.05 1.13
C ILE A 93 6.93 1.28 0.26
N GLU A 94 7.64 2.28 0.78
CA GLU A 94 7.94 3.53 0.09
C GLU A 94 9.42 3.63 -0.29
N TYR A 95 9.68 3.95 -1.55
CA TYR A 95 10.98 4.34 -2.07
C TYR A 95 10.94 5.80 -2.52
N ARG A 96 12.01 6.55 -2.22
CA ARG A 96 12.19 7.91 -2.72
C ARG A 96 13.48 8.06 -3.49
N ALA A 97 13.43 8.87 -4.54
CA ALA A 97 14.60 9.37 -5.24
C ALA A 97 14.51 10.90 -5.38
N LYS A 98 15.65 11.57 -5.36
CA LYS A 98 15.73 13.03 -5.59
C LYS A 98 16.38 13.27 -6.94
N LEU A 99 15.62 13.85 -7.86
CA LEU A 99 16.14 14.33 -9.13
C LEU A 99 16.56 15.79 -8.96
N TYR A 100 17.80 16.12 -9.28
CA TYR A 100 18.26 17.51 -9.29
C TYR A 100 18.18 18.07 -10.70
N THR A 101 17.57 19.24 -10.82
CA THR A 101 17.51 20.00 -12.08
C THR A 101 18.33 21.26 -11.91
N THR A 102 19.15 21.61 -12.90
CA THR A 102 19.93 22.86 -12.86
C THR A 102 19.54 23.71 -14.04
N ASN A 103 18.93 24.86 -13.74
CA ASN A 103 18.63 25.89 -14.73
C ASN A 103 19.82 26.83 -14.84
N VAL A 104 20.30 27.04 -16.06
CA VAL A 104 21.40 27.94 -16.38
C VAL A 104 20.80 29.25 -16.87
N ARG A 105 20.91 30.31 -16.06
CA ARG A 105 20.38 31.63 -16.40
C ARG A 105 21.30 32.31 -17.43
N PRO A 106 20.74 33.05 -18.40
CA PRO A 106 21.53 33.84 -19.32
C PRO A 106 22.44 34.85 -18.62
N LYS A 107 23.61 35.10 -19.23
CA LYS A 107 24.49 36.21 -18.82
C LYS A 107 23.88 37.52 -19.33
N ASP A 108 23.89 38.57 -18.50
CA ASP A 108 23.54 39.91 -18.95
C ASP A 108 24.58 40.39 -20.00
N PRO A 109 24.17 40.63 -21.25
CA PRO A 109 25.08 41.01 -22.33
C PRO A 109 25.68 42.41 -22.12
N LEU A 110 25.08 43.23 -21.26
CA LEU A 110 25.55 44.57 -20.91
C LEU A 110 26.58 44.55 -19.77
N VAL A 111 26.73 43.43 -19.05
CA VAL A 111 27.68 43.28 -17.94
C VAL A 111 28.72 42.23 -18.31
N SER A 112 29.78 42.65 -19.00
CA SER A 112 30.85 41.77 -19.48
C SER A 112 31.59 41.01 -18.36
N THR A 113 31.58 41.53 -17.13
CA THR A 113 32.13 40.91 -15.92
C THR A 113 31.15 39.98 -15.18
N GLY A 114 29.87 39.97 -15.56
CA GLY A 114 28.85 39.11 -14.99
C GLY A 114 29.11 37.63 -15.33
N GLY A 115 29.09 36.78 -14.32
CA GLY A 115 29.17 35.32 -14.50
C GLY A 115 27.83 34.72 -14.93
N ILE A 116 27.87 33.47 -15.41
CA ILE A 116 26.66 32.66 -15.60
C ILE A 116 26.11 32.26 -14.23
N SER A 117 24.81 32.46 -14.02
CA SER A 117 24.12 32.07 -12.78
C SER A 117 23.44 30.71 -12.95
N PHE A 118 23.50 29.89 -11.90
CA PHE A 118 22.89 28.56 -11.87
C PHE A 118 21.87 28.52 -10.75
N VAL A 119 20.66 28.04 -11.05
CA VAL A 119 19.64 27.73 -10.05
C VAL A 119 19.47 26.22 -10.03
N GLN A 120 19.74 25.60 -8.90
CA GLN A 120 19.51 24.17 -8.71
C GLN A 120 18.19 23.97 -7.98
N SER A 121 17.26 23.27 -8.62
CA SER A 121 16.02 22.80 -8.02
C SER A 121 16.10 21.28 -7.83
N HIS A 122 15.16 20.72 -7.08
CA HIS A 122 15.04 19.27 -6.95
C HIS A 122 13.57 18.85 -7.03
N ILE A 123 13.37 17.62 -7.48
CA ILE A 123 12.09 16.96 -7.61
C ILE A 123 12.20 15.68 -6.77
N GLU A 124 11.27 15.49 -5.83
CA GLU A 124 11.15 14.23 -5.11
C GLU A 124 10.24 13.29 -5.89
N LEU A 125 10.79 12.15 -6.30
CA LEU A 125 10.04 11.04 -6.85
C LEU A 125 9.73 10.08 -5.72
N ILE A 126 8.46 9.69 -5.62
CA ILE A 126 7.97 8.76 -4.60
C ILE A 126 7.35 7.57 -5.32
N TRP A 127 7.84 6.38 -5.02
CA TRP A 127 7.30 5.11 -5.50
C TRP A 127 6.78 4.31 -4.32
N ARG A 128 5.51 3.90 -4.38
CA ARG A 128 4.82 3.19 -3.29
C ARG A 128 4.32 1.86 -3.79
N LEU A 129 4.59 0.82 -3.02
CA LEU A 129 4.04 -0.51 -3.23
C LEU A 129 2.99 -0.76 -2.15
N SER A 130 1.72 -0.59 -2.51
CA SER A 130 0.59 -0.83 -1.61
C SER A 130 0.28 -2.33 -1.53
N ARG A 131 0.16 -2.85 -0.32
CA ARG A 131 -0.21 -4.24 0.00
C ARG A 131 -1.63 -4.29 0.54
N SER A 132 -2.62 -3.97 -0.30
CA SER A 132 -4.02 -4.04 0.09
C SER A 132 -4.63 -5.36 -0.36
N ALA A 133 -5.08 -6.18 0.59
CA ALA A 133 -5.99 -7.28 0.29
C ALA A 133 -7.44 -6.78 0.42
N LEU A 134 -8.20 -6.80 -0.68
CA LEU A 134 -9.62 -6.50 -0.64
C LEU A 134 -10.35 -7.71 -0.08
N THR A 135 -11.13 -7.49 0.98
CA THR A 135 -11.92 -8.52 1.63
C THR A 135 -13.41 -8.26 1.53
N LYS A 136 -14.15 -9.14 0.86
CA LYS A 136 -15.61 -9.16 0.88
C LYS A 136 -16.07 -9.99 2.07
N PHE A 137 -16.94 -9.42 2.91
CA PHE A 137 -17.51 -10.09 4.08
C PHE A 137 -19.01 -10.26 3.94
N LEU A 138 -19.50 -11.48 4.14
CA LEU A 138 -20.90 -11.75 4.40
C LEU A 138 -20.98 -12.52 5.70
N ILE A 139 -21.53 -11.90 6.75
CA ILE A 139 -21.80 -12.58 8.01
C ILE A 139 -23.26 -12.98 8.06
N SER A 140 -23.51 -14.24 8.39
CA SER A 140 -24.83 -14.79 8.66
C SER A 140 -24.81 -15.52 10.00
N SER A 141 -25.98 -15.66 10.62
CA SER A 141 -26.12 -16.36 11.89
C SER A 141 -27.43 -17.15 11.95
N THR A 142 -27.48 -18.10 12.87
CA THR A 142 -28.75 -18.71 13.31
C THR A 142 -29.61 -17.67 14.04
N ALA A 143 -30.95 -17.81 13.94
CA ALA A 143 -31.98 -16.78 14.20
C ALA A 143 -32.03 -16.11 15.60
N LEU A 144 -31.11 -16.43 16.52
CA LEU A 144 -31.09 -15.94 17.91
C LEU A 144 -29.97 -14.92 18.20
N ILE A 145 -29.03 -14.74 17.26
CA ILE A 145 -27.90 -13.83 17.44
C ILE A 145 -27.82 -12.92 16.23
N ARG A 146 -27.63 -11.62 16.45
CA ARG A 146 -27.34 -10.66 15.39
C ARG A 146 -25.84 -10.31 15.40
N PRO A 147 -25.04 -10.82 14.45
CA PRO A 147 -23.64 -10.44 14.33
C PRO A 147 -23.48 -9.10 13.59
N ILE A 148 -22.55 -8.28 14.05
CA ILE A 148 -22.19 -6.99 13.48
C ILE A 148 -20.69 -7.00 13.27
N LEU A 149 -20.24 -7.06 12.02
CA LEU A 149 -18.82 -6.97 11.69
C LEU A 149 -18.30 -5.60 12.12
N GLU A 150 -17.23 -5.55 12.92
CA GLU A 150 -16.55 -4.30 13.24
C GLU A 150 -15.41 -4.05 12.26
N PHE A 151 -14.52 -5.04 12.09
CA PHE A 151 -13.52 -5.05 11.03
C PHE A 151 -13.05 -6.47 10.73
N ALA A 152 -12.45 -6.64 9.57
CA ALA A 152 -11.53 -7.72 9.35
C ALA A 152 -10.37 -7.24 8.47
N ARG A 153 -9.15 -7.53 8.93
CA ARG A 153 -7.90 -7.01 8.37
C ARG A 153 -7.06 -8.18 7.91
N VAL A 154 -6.50 -8.06 6.71
CA VAL A 154 -5.54 -9.02 6.17
C VAL A 154 -4.19 -8.33 6.11
N SER A 155 -3.15 -9.00 6.61
CA SER A 155 -1.78 -8.50 6.60
C SER A 155 -0.78 -9.59 6.21
N ALA A 156 0.42 -9.19 5.82
CA ALA A 156 1.49 -10.09 5.45
C ALA A 156 2.04 -10.87 6.66
N VAL A 157 2.49 -12.10 6.40
CA VAL A 157 3.27 -12.90 7.36
C VAL A 157 4.74 -12.76 7.02
N TYR A 158 5.58 -12.58 8.04
CA TYR A 158 7.03 -12.46 7.90
C TYR A 158 7.73 -13.61 8.61
N ASP A 159 8.81 -14.10 8.00
CA ASP A 159 9.68 -15.12 8.58
C ASP A 159 10.64 -14.54 9.63
N ALA A 160 11.49 -15.39 10.23
CA ALA A 160 12.46 -14.97 11.24
C ALA A 160 13.56 -14.01 10.72
N LEU A 161 13.65 -13.83 9.39
CA LEU A 161 14.58 -12.92 8.73
C LEU A 161 13.86 -11.67 8.19
N ASP A 162 12.63 -11.43 8.64
CA ASP A 162 11.78 -10.30 8.23
C ASP A 162 11.42 -10.28 6.74
N ARG A 163 11.33 -11.47 6.12
CA ARG A 163 10.92 -11.62 4.73
C ARG A 163 9.46 -12.05 4.66
N ALA A 164 8.69 -11.42 3.77
CA ALA A 164 7.31 -11.81 3.54
C ALA A 164 7.21 -13.27 3.05
N VAL A 165 6.24 -14.02 3.57
CA VAL A 165 5.92 -15.40 3.20
C VAL A 165 4.71 -15.39 2.27
N PRO A 166 4.89 -15.50 0.94
CA PRO A 166 3.79 -15.28 -0.03
C PRO A 166 2.68 -16.34 0.04
N THR A 167 3.00 -17.52 0.58
CA THR A 167 2.07 -18.62 0.78
C THR A 167 1.27 -18.49 2.07
N GLN A 168 1.39 -17.37 2.79
CA GLN A 168 0.70 -17.17 4.07
C GLN A 168 0.08 -15.78 4.17
N SER A 169 -1.05 -15.70 4.85
CA SER A 169 -1.73 -14.43 5.13
C SER A 169 -2.25 -14.40 6.56
N ARG A 170 -2.05 -13.28 7.25
CA ARG A 170 -2.58 -13.08 8.60
C ARG A 170 -3.95 -12.44 8.49
N LEU A 171 -4.94 -13.03 9.14
CA LEU A 171 -6.31 -12.55 9.18
C LEU A 171 -6.69 -12.19 10.61
N HIS A 172 -7.13 -10.94 10.82
CA HIS A 172 -7.61 -10.43 12.11
C HIS A 172 -9.06 -10.02 11.96
N ILE A 173 -9.97 -10.81 12.53
CA ILE A 173 -11.42 -10.59 12.47
C ILE A 173 -11.89 -10.09 13.82
N ARG A 174 -12.76 -9.08 13.81
CA ARG A 174 -13.49 -8.65 14.98
C ARG A 174 -14.95 -8.37 14.64
N PHE A 175 -15.84 -8.99 15.39
CA PHE A 175 -17.28 -8.74 15.28
C PHE A 175 -17.91 -8.68 16.66
N ARG A 176 -19.06 -8.01 16.72
CA ARG A 176 -19.91 -7.91 17.88
C ARG A 176 -21.14 -8.77 17.70
N THR A 177 -21.53 -9.51 18.73
CA THR A 177 -22.80 -10.25 18.77
C THR A 177 -23.80 -9.49 19.62
N VAL A 178 -25.05 -9.48 19.19
CA VAL A 178 -26.18 -8.97 19.95
C VAL A 178 -27.16 -10.12 20.17
N VAL A 179 -27.51 -10.38 21.42
CA VAL A 179 -28.55 -11.35 21.79
C VAL A 179 -29.86 -10.64 22.07
N ASP A 180 -30.98 -11.26 21.69
CA ASP A 180 -32.32 -10.67 21.79
C ASP A 180 -32.89 -10.60 23.23
N SER A 181 -32.12 -10.96 24.25
CA SER A 181 -32.52 -10.92 25.65
C SER A 181 -31.46 -10.26 26.55
N ASP A 182 -31.92 -9.55 27.58
CA ASP A 182 -31.12 -8.97 28.65
C ASP A 182 -30.69 -9.98 29.72
N THR A 183 -31.20 -11.21 29.65
CA THR A 183 -30.82 -12.31 30.56
C THR A 183 -29.94 -13.37 29.90
N GLN A 184 -29.51 -13.12 28.66
CA GLN A 184 -28.70 -14.06 27.89
C GLN A 184 -27.29 -13.52 27.63
N MET A 185 -26.33 -14.43 27.56
CA MET A 185 -24.99 -14.17 27.06
C MET A 185 -24.45 -15.35 26.27
N LEU A 186 -23.35 -15.13 25.57
CA LEU A 186 -22.68 -16.14 24.76
C LEU A 186 -21.33 -16.48 25.36
N SER A 187 -20.95 -17.74 25.23
CA SER A 187 -19.57 -18.21 25.39
C SER A 187 -19.14 -18.88 24.09
N PHE A 188 -17.93 -18.56 23.63
CA PHE A 188 -17.37 -19.21 22.46
C PHE A 188 -17.09 -20.68 22.78
N ASN A 189 -17.33 -21.58 21.83
CA ASN A 189 -16.93 -22.98 22.01
C ASN A 189 -15.46 -23.11 21.59
N SER A 190 -14.56 -23.41 22.53
CA SER A 190 -13.14 -23.62 22.21
C SER A 190 -12.98 -24.67 21.11
N ASP A 191 -12.04 -24.43 20.20
CA ASP A 191 -11.70 -25.36 19.10
C ASP A 191 -12.87 -25.67 18.15
N SER A 192 -13.91 -24.83 18.17
CA SER A 192 -15.04 -24.92 17.23
C SER A 192 -14.87 -24.08 15.97
N LEU A 193 -13.76 -23.33 15.85
CA LEU A 193 -13.47 -22.56 14.65
C LEU A 193 -13.27 -23.50 13.45
N ILE A 194 -14.14 -23.40 12.46
CA ILE A 194 -14.03 -24.18 11.21
C ILE A 194 -13.75 -23.21 10.07
N TYR A 195 -12.79 -23.54 9.22
CA TYR A 195 -12.57 -22.86 7.93
C TYR A 195 -12.85 -23.86 6.82
N VAL A 196 -13.83 -23.53 5.98
CA VAL A 196 -14.19 -24.27 4.78
C VAL A 196 -13.70 -23.47 3.58
N PRO A 197 -12.51 -23.79 3.04
CA PRO A 197 -11.97 -23.06 1.90
C PRO A 197 -12.71 -23.44 0.60
N GLU A 198 -12.78 -22.52 -0.36
CA GLU A 198 -13.27 -22.82 -1.71
C GLU A 198 -12.26 -23.68 -2.50
N ASN A 199 -10.96 -23.45 -2.31
CA ASN A 199 -9.88 -24.32 -2.80
C ASN A 199 -9.31 -25.13 -1.63
N THR A 200 -9.39 -26.47 -1.73
CA THR A 200 -8.96 -27.41 -0.68
C THR A 200 -7.49 -27.36 -0.30
N ASN A 201 -6.67 -26.66 -1.10
CA ASN A 201 -5.26 -26.43 -0.80
C ASN A 201 -5.03 -25.22 0.14
N HIS A 202 -6.05 -24.39 0.36
CA HIS A 202 -6.04 -23.40 1.43
C HIS A 202 -6.35 -24.05 2.77
N GLY A 203 -5.88 -23.45 3.86
CA GLY A 203 -6.17 -23.96 5.20
C GLY A 203 -5.85 -22.95 6.28
N ILE A 204 -6.27 -23.24 7.51
CA ILE A 204 -5.73 -22.55 8.68
C ILE A 204 -4.36 -23.16 8.96
N ASN A 205 -3.31 -22.36 8.83
CA ASN A 205 -1.96 -22.72 9.23
C ASN A 205 -1.81 -22.66 10.75
N GLU A 206 -2.30 -21.57 11.36
CA GLU A 206 -2.14 -21.30 12.78
C GLU A 206 -3.30 -20.45 13.32
N VAL A 207 -3.80 -20.80 14.50
CA VAL A 207 -4.68 -19.94 15.29
C VAL A 207 -3.81 -19.17 16.29
N ARG A 208 -3.51 -17.90 15.99
CA ARG A 208 -2.69 -17.03 16.85
C ARG A 208 -3.45 -16.57 18.08
N TYR A 209 -4.74 -16.30 17.91
CA TYR A 209 -5.62 -15.88 18.99
C TYR A 209 -7.06 -16.28 18.67
N GLN A 210 -7.73 -16.84 19.67
CA GLN A 210 -9.17 -17.02 19.71
C GLN A 210 -9.66 -16.72 21.14
N PRO A 211 -10.94 -16.38 21.32
CA PRO A 211 -11.52 -16.20 22.65
C PRO A 211 -11.39 -17.47 23.50
N ASP A 212 -11.30 -17.31 24.81
CA ASP A 212 -11.35 -18.45 25.72
C ASP A 212 -12.74 -19.11 25.63
N GLY A 213 -12.75 -20.44 25.60
CA GLY A 213 -13.97 -21.23 25.43
C GLY A 213 -14.76 -21.44 26.71
N THR A 214 -14.40 -20.72 27.77
CA THR A 214 -15.07 -20.79 29.07
C THR A 214 -16.05 -19.63 29.23
N LEU A 215 -17.04 -19.80 30.11
CA LEU A 215 -17.96 -18.73 30.45
C LEU A 215 -17.25 -17.57 31.16
N ASP A 216 -16.29 -17.88 32.04
CA ASP A 216 -15.51 -16.87 32.77
C ASP A 216 -14.63 -16.04 31.82
N GLY A 217 -14.06 -16.69 30.80
CA GLY A 217 -13.28 -16.05 29.75
C GLY A 217 -14.10 -15.34 28.67
N ALA A 218 -15.44 -15.50 28.67
CA ALA A 218 -16.30 -14.77 27.76
C ALA A 218 -16.26 -13.25 28.03
N PRO A 219 -16.19 -12.39 27.00
CA PRO A 219 -16.26 -10.95 27.14
C PRO A 219 -17.49 -10.51 27.92
N ASP A 220 -17.35 -9.49 28.76
CA ASP A 220 -18.47 -8.97 29.52
C ASP A 220 -19.54 -8.34 28.61
N CYS A 221 -20.79 -8.49 29.01
CA CYS A 221 -21.91 -7.91 28.30
C CYS A 221 -21.92 -6.39 28.41
N GLN A 222 -21.87 -5.71 27.26
CA GLN A 222 -22.20 -4.30 27.17
C GLN A 222 -23.71 -4.17 26.92
N PHE A 223 -24.47 -3.93 27.98
CA PHE A 223 -25.91 -3.70 27.85
C PHE A 223 -26.20 -2.39 27.15
N ARG A 224 -26.90 -2.48 26.02
CA ARG A 224 -27.39 -1.33 25.27
C ARG A 224 -28.84 -1.55 24.91
N LEU A 225 -29.59 -0.46 24.75
CA LEU A 225 -30.92 -0.54 24.19
C LEU A 225 -30.85 -1.04 22.75
N ASP A 226 -31.87 -1.79 22.34
CA ASP A 226 -32.04 -2.28 20.98
C ASP A 226 -32.10 -1.12 19.98
N GLU A 227 -31.57 -1.34 18.77
CA GLU A 227 -31.43 -0.29 17.74
C GLU A 227 -32.73 0.02 16.97
N GLY A 228 -33.89 -0.52 17.39
CA GLY A 228 -35.17 -0.33 16.71
C GLY A 228 -36.17 0.41 17.58
N THR A 229 -36.64 -0.25 18.63
CA THR A 229 -37.68 0.26 19.53
C THR A 229 -37.10 1.05 20.70
N GLN A 230 -35.82 0.88 21.02
CA GLN A 230 -35.14 1.48 22.17
C GLN A 230 -35.84 1.18 23.51
N THR A 231 -36.47 0.01 23.61
CA THR A 231 -37.26 -0.38 24.78
C THR A 231 -36.67 -1.57 25.52
N GLN A 232 -35.81 -2.35 24.87
CA GLN A 232 -35.26 -3.56 25.44
C GLN A 232 -33.75 -3.46 25.55
N PHE A 233 -33.18 -3.79 26.71
CA PHE A 233 -31.75 -3.95 26.84
C PHE A 233 -31.31 -5.26 26.17
N GLN A 234 -30.19 -5.21 25.47
CA GLN A 234 -29.57 -6.34 24.79
C GLN A 234 -28.13 -6.44 25.26
N CYS A 235 -27.69 -7.65 25.63
CA CYS A 235 -26.28 -7.91 25.85
C CYS A 235 -25.55 -7.85 24.50
N GLN A 236 -24.43 -7.12 24.47
CA GLN A 236 -23.52 -7.09 23.34
C GLN A 236 -22.13 -7.54 23.77
N GLN A 237 -21.56 -8.52 23.05
CA GLN A 237 -20.22 -9.06 23.32
C GLN A 237 -19.36 -8.94 22.07
N THR A 238 -18.08 -8.64 22.27
CA THR A 238 -17.13 -8.42 21.18
C THR A 238 -16.13 -9.56 21.11
N TRP A 239 -15.98 -10.16 19.94
CA TRP A 239 -15.16 -11.33 19.71
C TRP A 239 -14.07 -11.02 18.71
N GLU A 240 -12.86 -11.48 19.01
CA GLU A 240 -11.67 -11.24 18.20
C GLU A 240 -10.98 -12.57 17.88
N PHE A 241 -10.57 -12.72 16.61
CA PHE A 241 -9.87 -13.89 16.11
C PHE A 241 -8.66 -13.43 15.31
N ARG A 242 -7.50 -14.06 15.53
CA ARG A 242 -6.28 -13.83 14.75
C ARG A 242 -5.77 -15.16 14.24
N LEU A 243 -5.68 -15.27 12.92
CA LEU A 243 -5.40 -16.51 12.21
C LEU A 243 -4.25 -16.27 11.24
N VAL A 244 -3.51 -17.33 10.94
CA VAL A 244 -2.63 -17.42 9.77
C VAL A 244 -3.23 -18.46 8.85
N LEU A 245 -3.42 -18.09 7.60
CA LEU A 245 -3.95 -18.95 6.56
C LEU A 245 -2.83 -19.35 5.61
N ASP A 246 -2.82 -20.61 5.21
CA ASP A 246 -2.03 -21.07 4.07
C ASP A 246 -2.79 -20.72 2.78
N VAL A 247 -2.08 -20.03 1.89
CA VAL A 247 -2.58 -19.57 0.60
C VAL A 247 -1.86 -20.36 -0.48
N ASP A 248 -2.59 -21.24 -1.17
CA ASP A 248 -2.11 -21.97 -2.32
C ASP A 248 -1.85 -21.02 -3.48
N THR A 249 -0.58 -20.93 -3.86
CA THR A 249 -0.10 -20.14 -5.00
C THR A 249 0.30 -21.04 -6.18
N SER A 250 0.16 -22.37 -6.06
CA SER A 250 0.62 -23.32 -7.10
C SER A 250 -0.17 -23.24 -8.40
N GLY A 251 -1.43 -22.79 -8.32
CA GLY A 251 -2.30 -22.52 -9.48
C GLY A 251 -2.05 -21.16 -10.16
N GLN A 252 -1.20 -20.29 -9.58
CA GLN A 252 -0.84 -19.03 -10.23
C GLN A 252 0.15 -19.27 -11.36
N VAL A 253 -0.37 -19.26 -12.58
CA VAL A 253 0.40 -19.19 -13.83
C VAL A 253 0.66 -17.74 -14.27
N ASP A 254 -0.07 -16.77 -13.69
CA ASP A 254 -0.01 -15.35 -14.04
C ASP A 254 -0.14 -14.46 -12.79
N ASN A 255 0.86 -13.58 -12.57
CA ASN A 255 0.90 -12.63 -11.45
C ASN A 255 -0.20 -11.54 -11.52
N ARG A 256 -0.89 -11.41 -12.66
CA ARG A 256 -2.02 -10.47 -12.85
C ARG A 256 -3.34 -11.00 -12.29
N ILE A 257 -3.43 -12.31 -12.02
CA ILE A 257 -4.63 -12.92 -11.43
C ILE A 257 -4.44 -12.88 -9.91
N PRO A 258 -5.20 -12.07 -9.16
CA PRO A 258 -5.10 -12.05 -7.70
C PRO A 258 -5.28 -13.46 -7.14
N VAL A 259 -4.48 -13.83 -6.15
CA VAL A 259 -4.75 -15.08 -5.43
C VAL A 259 -6.05 -14.88 -4.68
N ASP A 260 -7.06 -15.66 -5.04
CA ASP A 260 -8.36 -15.67 -4.39
C ASP A 260 -8.38 -16.79 -3.35
N ALA A 261 -8.08 -16.43 -2.11
CA ALA A 261 -8.28 -17.32 -0.97
C ALA A 261 -9.65 -17.02 -0.36
N SER A 262 -10.71 -17.47 -1.05
CA SER A 262 -12.08 -17.41 -0.57
C SER A 262 -12.42 -18.62 0.31
N GLY A 263 -13.21 -18.40 1.35
CA GLY A 263 -13.76 -19.47 2.17
C GLY A 263 -14.69 -18.99 3.26
N THR A 264 -15.39 -19.94 3.87
CA THR A 264 -16.34 -19.67 4.95
C THR A 264 -15.72 -20.02 6.29
N PHE A 265 -15.68 -19.06 7.20
CA PHE A 265 -15.34 -19.26 8.59
C PHE A 265 -16.62 -19.48 9.40
N GLU A 266 -16.65 -20.51 10.23
CA GLU A 266 -17.76 -20.80 11.12
C GLU A 266 -17.27 -20.73 12.58
N PHE A 267 -18.02 -19.97 13.39
CA PHE A 267 -17.78 -19.77 14.80
C PHE A 267 -19.01 -20.27 15.56
N TYR A 268 -18.81 -21.13 16.57
CA TYR A 268 -19.90 -21.70 17.35
C TYR A 268 -19.90 -21.16 18.78
N PHE A 269 -21.09 -20.88 19.28
CA PHE A 269 -21.32 -20.30 20.60
C PHE A 269 -22.35 -21.10 21.37
N THR A 270 -22.14 -21.24 22.67
CA THR A 270 -23.16 -21.73 23.60
C THR A 270 -23.85 -20.51 24.23
N THR A 271 -25.19 -20.54 24.22
CA THR A 271 -26.01 -19.50 24.85
C THR A 271 -26.27 -19.86 26.30
N TYR A 272 -26.03 -18.93 27.21
CA TYR A 272 -26.29 -19.07 28.63
C TYR A 272 -27.40 -18.11 29.06
N GLY A 273 -28.30 -18.57 29.92
CA GLY A 273 -29.23 -17.73 30.69
C GLY A 273 -28.63 -17.42 32.05
N CYS A 274 -28.58 -16.15 32.43
CA CYS A 274 -27.88 -15.65 33.61
C CYS A 274 -28.76 -14.68 34.41
N GLU A 275 -28.59 -14.66 35.73
CA GLU A 275 -29.23 -13.63 36.56
C GLU A 275 -28.50 -12.28 36.40
N LEU A 276 -29.31 -11.22 36.26
CA LEU A 276 -28.84 -9.86 36.04
C LEU A 276 -29.04 -9.03 37.31
N THR A 277 -27.96 -8.46 37.86
CA THR A 277 -28.03 -7.49 38.96
C THR A 277 -27.32 -6.20 38.56
N ASN A 278 -28.01 -5.06 38.59
CA ASN A 278 -27.46 -3.74 38.21
C ASN A 278 -26.77 -3.73 36.82
N ASN A 279 -27.38 -4.37 35.82
CA ASN A 279 -26.82 -4.50 34.46
C ASN A 279 -25.44 -5.20 34.40
N VAL A 280 -25.17 -6.09 35.35
CA VAL A 280 -24.00 -6.97 35.35
C VAL A 280 -24.48 -8.40 35.56
N PHE A 281 -24.00 -9.32 34.73
CA PHE A 281 -24.30 -10.73 34.90
C PHE A 281 -23.49 -11.33 36.05
N ASP A 282 -24.17 -12.07 36.92
CA ASP A 282 -23.51 -12.97 37.83
C ASP A 282 -23.20 -14.29 37.10
N LYS A 283 -21.96 -14.43 36.62
CA LYS A 283 -21.52 -15.61 35.86
C LYS A 283 -21.70 -16.92 36.63
N SER A 284 -21.76 -16.89 37.97
CA SER A 284 -21.98 -18.08 38.79
C SER A 284 -23.41 -18.64 38.70
N THR A 285 -24.36 -17.81 38.27
CA THR A 285 -25.78 -18.18 38.10
C THR A 285 -26.11 -18.66 36.69
N CYS A 286 -25.17 -18.50 35.76
CA CYS A 286 -25.39 -18.80 34.35
C CYS A 286 -25.56 -20.30 34.10
N THR A 287 -26.62 -20.65 33.38
CA THR A 287 -26.88 -22.03 32.96
C THR A 287 -27.00 -22.09 31.44
N PRO A 288 -26.42 -23.11 30.79
CA PRO A 288 -26.55 -23.25 29.35
C PRO A 288 -28.03 -23.48 29.00
N LEU A 289 -28.52 -22.75 28.01
CA LEU A 289 -29.86 -22.99 27.48
C LEU A 289 -29.82 -24.25 26.61
N GLU A 290 -30.85 -25.11 26.71
CA GLU A 290 -30.99 -26.29 25.85
C GLU A 290 -31.41 -25.90 24.43
N THR A 291 -30.52 -25.18 23.74
CA THR A 291 -30.63 -24.79 22.35
C THR A 291 -29.41 -25.28 21.59
N ASP A 292 -29.57 -25.62 20.31
CA ASP A 292 -28.42 -25.93 19.46
C ASP A 292 -27.39 -24.79 19.50
N PRO A 293 -26.07 -25.10 19.47
CA PRO A 293 -25.04 -24.08 19.45
C PRO A 293 -25.29 -23.08 18.34
N ALA A 294 -25.24 -21.80 18.69
CA ALA A 294 -25.47 -20.75 17.73
C ALA A 294 -24.26 -20.62 16.82
N LYS A 295 -24.51 -20.61 15.51
CA LYS A 295 -23.47 -20.54 14.49
C LYS A 295 -23.42 -19.14 13.90
N ILE A 296 -22.22 -18.57 13.80
CA ILE A 296 -21.93 -17.38 13.01
C ILE A 296 -21.01 -17.81 11.87
N SER A 297 -21.45 -17.58 10.64
CA SER A 297 -20.68 -17.88 9.44
C SER A 297 -20.25 -16.59 8.77
N ALA A 298 -18.95 -16.42 8.50
CA ALA A 298 -18.38 -15.31 7.75
C ALA A 298 -17.75 -15.82 6.45
N LEU A 299 -18.34 -15.49 5.31
CA LEU A 299 -17.70 -15.67 4.00
C LEU A 299 -16.65 -14.57 3.85
N ILE A 300 -15.39 -14.96 3.68
CA ILE A 300 -14.25 -14.07 3.54
C ILE A 300 -13.55 -14.41 2.22
N THR A 301 -13.51 -13.43 1.33
CA THR A 301 -12.69 -13.50 0.11
C THR A 301 -11.42 -12.73 0.34
N ILE A 302 -10.26 -13.37 0.35
CA ILE A 302 -8.98 -12.67 0.42
C ILE A 302 -8.42 -12.58 -0.98
N GLN A 303 -8.36 -11.37 -1.53
CA GLN A 303 -7.68 -11.11 -2.79
C GLN A 303 -6.33 -10.48 -2.52
N THR A 304 -5.25 -11.27 -2.59
CA THR A 304 -3.90 -10.72 -2.54
C THR A 304 -3.42 -10.47 -3.96
N THR A 305 -3.14 -9.22 -4.31
CA THR A 305 -2.34 -8.89 -5.49
C THR A 305 -0.89 -8.73 -5.05
N VAL A 306 -0.03 -9.68 -5.41
CA VAL A 306 1.41 -9.41 -5.41
C VAL A 306 1.70 -8.67 -6.72
N PHE A 307 1.63 -7.34 -6.69
CA PHE A 307 2.15 -6.55 -7.80
C PHE A 307 3.67 -6.59 -7.76
N ILE A 308 4.25 -7.52 -8.52
CA ILE A 308 5.56 -7.32 -9.12
C ILE A 308 5.33 -7.43 -10.62
N GLN A 309 5.04 -6.28 -11.22
CA GLN A 309 5.05 -6.12 -12.66
C GLN A 309 6.37 -5.44 -13.03
N ASP A 310 7.29 -6.23 -13.54
CA ASP A 310 8.24 -5.76 -14.56
C ASP A 310 8.13 -6.77 -15.70
N LEU A 311 7.42 -6.38 -16.75
CA LEU A 311 7.21 -7.13 -17.99
C LEU A 311 6.55 -6.15 -18.97
N GLU A 312 7.42 -5.39 -19.65
CA GLU A 312 7.20 -4.71 -20.93
C GLU A 312 5.80 -4.08 -21.12
N ASP A 313 5.56 -2.91 -20.52
CA ASP A 313 4.90 -1.75 -21.18
C ASP A 313 4.68 -0.52 -20.25
N ASP A 314 5.21 -0.50 -19.03
CA ASP A 314 5.19 0.73 -18.22
C ASP A 314 6.30 1.69 -18.65
N GLN A 315 6.00 2.51 -19.66
CA GLN A 315 6.81 3.68 -19.98
C GLN A 315 6.62 4.74 -18.89
N VAL A 316 7.54 4.79 -17.92
CA VAL A 316 7.60 5.91 -16.98
C VAL A 316 7.95 7.18 -17.76
N THR A 317 6.93 7.96 -18.09
CA THR A 317 7.13 9.26 -18.76
C THR A 317 7.24 10.33 -17.68
N ILE A 318 8.48 10.79 -17.41
CA ILE A 318 8.70 11.98 -16.59
C ILE A 318 8.52 13.20 -17.48
N ILE A 319 7.33 13.81 -17.43
CA ILE A 319 7.07 15.10 -18.07
C ILE A 319 7.22 16.19 -17.00
N LEU A 320 8.29 16.98 -17.10
CA LEU A 320 8.45 18.18 -16.28
C LEU A 320 7.58 19.29 -16.86
N GLU A 321 6.34 19.43 -16.38
CA GLU A 321 5.38 20.42 -16.90
C GLU A 321 5.67 21.85 -16.42
N SER A 322 6.13 22.04 -15.18
CA SER A 322 6.53 23.35 -14.66
C SER A 322 7.53 23.24 -13.50
N LEU A 323 8.32 24.28 -13.30
CA LEU A 323 9.23 24.44 -12.17
C LEU A 323 8.75 25.63 -11.34
N THR A 324 8.38 25.41 -10.08
CA THR A 324 8.03 26.49 -9.15
C THR A 324 9.07 26.59 -8.03
N GLY A 325 9.32 27.83 -7.58
CA GLY A 325 10.20 28.12 -6.46
C GLY A 325 9.52 27.84 -5.12
N ALA A 326 10.28 27.96 -4.03
CA ALA A 326 9.80 27.70 -2.67
C ALA A 326 8.63 28.61 -2.26
N GLU A 327 8.45 29.75 -2.94
CA GLU A 327 7.33 30.69 -2.72
C GLU A 327 6.21 30.60 -3.77
N ASN A 328 6.08 29.46 -4.48
CA ASN A 328 5.13 29.27 -5.60
C ASN A 328 5.34 30.23 -6.78
N GLU A 329 6.52 30.84 -6.86
CA GLU A 329 6.96 31.63 -8.00
C GLU A 329 7.24 30.73 -9.20
N ASP A 330 6.69 31.08 -10.36
CA ASP A 330 6.89 30.30 -11.58
C ASP A 330 8.32 30.54 -12.12
N LEU A 331 9.17 29.52 -12.01
CA LEU A 331 10.57 29.55 -12.45
C LEU A 331 10.74 29.21 -13.93
N SER A 332 9.65 28.91 -14.65
CA SER A 332 9.67 28.84 -16.12
C SER A 332 9.91 30.22 -16.74
N TYR A 333 9.64 31.29 -15.99
CA TYR A 333 9.91 32.67 -16.38
C TYR A 333 11.29 33.14 -15.90
N GLY A 334 12.16 33.43 -16.86
CA GLY A 334 13.25 34.38 -16.65
C GLY A 334 12.70 35.80 -16.81
N THR A 335 12.09 36.38 -15.77
CA THR A 335 11.90 37.83 -15.73
C THR A 335 13.22 38.50 -15.36
N GLY A 336 14.04 38.72 -16.40
CA GLY A 336 14.98 39.83 -16.47
C GLY A 336 14.37 40.92 -17.32
#